data_AF-A0A2E2AGK9-F1
#
_entry.id   AF-A0A2E2AGK9-F1
#
_cell.length_a   1.000
_cell.length_b   1.000
_cell.length_c   1.000
_cell.angle_alpha   90.00
_cell.angle_beta   90.00
_cell.angle_gamma   90.00
#
_symmetry.space_group_name_H-M   'P 1'
#
loop_
_entity.id
_entity.type
_entity.pdbx_description
1 polymer ?
#
loop_
_entity_poly.entity_id
_entity_poly.type
_entity_poly.pdbx_seq_one_letter_code
_entity_poly.pdbx_strand_id
1 'polypeptide(L)'
;MIFFAKLHPMIVHFPVGLLISGVVFEIYGALRNDEVAETAGRYNVRFGFWCLFPVLLVGFLGMISLENTEEFKDFLSSHLTFALCTAGLFFSAMLVSRYLRQPFGKVLYFIIIGLGGICVLTTGYFGGELVHRFGVSTH
;
A
#
# COMPACT_ATOMS: atom_id res chain seq x y z
N MET A 1 -21.51 13.07 -2.54
CA MET A 1 -20.21 12.86 -3.20
C MET A 1 -19.05 12.78 -2.19
N ILE A 2 -19.06 13.53 -1.07
CA ILE A 2 -18.00 13.51 -0.02
C ILE A 2 -17.92 12.18 0.78
N PHE A 3 -18.96 11.33 0.73
CA PHE A 3 -19.00 10.05 1.46
C PHE A 3 -17.76 9.18 1.24
N PHE A 4 -17.33 9.02 -0.02
CA PHE A 4 -16.16 8.18 -0.34
C PHE A 4 -14.84 8.78 0.17
N ALA A 5 -14.72 10.11 0.20
CA ALA A 5 -13.56 10.80 0.77
C ALA A 5 -13.47 10.61 2.30
N LYS A 6 -14.61 10.49 2.99
CA LYS A 6 -14.68 10.15 4.42
C LYS A 6 -14.46 8.66 4.69
N LEU A 7 -14.95 7.79 3.79
CA LEU A 7 -14.82 6.34 3.92
C LEU A 7 -13.38 5.86 3.65
N HIS A 8 -12.68 6.44 2.68
CA HIS A 8 -11.35 5.99 2.25
C HIS A 8 -10.33 5.89 3.42
N PRO A 9 -10.15 6.92 4.27
CA PRO A 9 -9.25 6.84 5.42
C PRO A 9 -9.65 5.78 6.46
N MET A 10 -10.94 5.44 6.57
CA MET A 10 -11.39 4.42 7.52
C MET A 10 -10.98 3.01 7.08
N ILE A 11 -11.04 2.74 5.77
CA ILE A 11 -10.80 1.40 5.23
C ILE A 11 -9.35 1.15 4.81
N VAL A 12 -8.54 2.21 4.59
CA VAL A 12 -7.14 2.09 4.14
C VAL A 12 -6.22 1.47 5.19
N HIS A 13 -6.52 1.63 6.49
CA HIS A 13 -5.70 1.10 7.57
C HIS A 13 -5.55 -0.43 7.53
N PHE A 14 -6.57 -1.14 7.04
CA PHE A 14 -6.54 -2.60 6.97
C PHE A 14 -5.51 -3.14 5.98
N PRO A 15 -5.55 -2.82 4.66
CA PRO A 15 -4.50 -3.24 3.74
C PRO A 15 -3.13 -2.65 4.09
N VAL A 16 -3.05 -1.44 4.65
CA VAL A 16 -1.77 -0.88 5.11
C VAL A 16 -1.16 -1.75 6.22
N GLY A 17 -1.94 -2.09 7.23
CA GLY A 17 -1.50 -2.96 8.32
C GLY A 17 -1.07 -4.34 7.82
N LEU A 18 -1.83 -4.94 6.90
CA LEU A 18 -1.48 -6.23 6.28
C LEU A 18 -0.19 -6.15 5.46
N LEU A 19 -0.03 -5.14 4.60
CA LEU A 19 1.16 -5.03 3.76
C LEU A 19 2.41 -4.74 4.59
N ILE A 20 2.35 -3.82 5.55
CA ILE A 20 3.50 -3.50 6.40
C ILE A 20 3.87 -4.68 7.31
N SER A 21 2.90 -5.28 8.01
CA SER A 21 3.18 -6.47 8.83
C SER A 21 3.65 -7.65 7.99
N GLY A 22 3.10 -7.81 6.78
CA GLY A 22 3.51 -8.81 5.81
C GLY A 22 4.99 -8.70 5.44
N VAL A 23 5.41 -7.49 5.02
CA VAL A 23 6.82 -7.20 4.71
C VAL A 23 7.72 -7.47 5.91
N VAL A 24 7.34 -6.99 7.10
CA VAL A 24 8.13 -7.17 8.33
C VAL A 24 8.27 -8.66 8.68
N PHE A 25 7.18 -9.42 8.65
CA PHE A 25 7.20 -10.85 9.01
C PHE A 25 7.94 -11.70 7.97
N GLU A 26 7.82 -11.41 6.67
CA GLU A 26 8.60 -12.15 5.67
C GLU A 26 10.11 -11.87 5.81
N ILE A 27 10.51 -10.61 5.99
CA ILE A 27 11.93 -10.26 6.18
C ILE A 27 12.46 -10.88 7.47
N TYR A 28 11.72 -10.73 8.57
CA TYR A 28 12.09 -11.33 9.86
C TYR A 28 12.22 -12.86 9.75
N GLY A 29 11.21 -13.52 9.18
CA GLY A 29 11.18 -14.96 9.00
C GLY A 29 12.37 -15.46 8.19
N ALA A 30 12.69 -14.79 7.08
CA ALA A 30 13.84 -15.13 6.26
C ALA A 30 15.19 -14.92 6.97
N LEU A 31 15.33 -13.85 7.77
CA LEU A 31 16.56 -13.56 8.52
C LEU A 31 16.77 -14.49 9.72
N ARG A 32 15.68 -14.97 10.33
CA ARG A 32 15.71 -15.84 11.51
C ARG A 32 15.52 -17.31 11.19
N ASN A 33 15.27 -17.66 9.93
CA ASN A 33 14.83 -18.99 9.50
C ASN A 33 13.57 -19.44 10.27
N ASP A 34 12.65 -18.50 10.54
CA ASP A 34 11.35 -18.76 11.16
C ASP A 34 10.28 -18.92 10.07
N GLU A 35 9.97 -20.17 9.75
CA GLU A 35 9.00 -20.54 8.71
C GLU A 35 7.57 -20.08 9.04
N VAL A 36 7.22 -19.97 10.33
CA VAL A 36 5.88 -19.55 10.77
C VAL A 36 5.71 -18.06 10.50
N ALA A 37 6.69 -17.25 10.90
CA ALA A 37 6.68 -15.82 10.61
C ALA A 37 6.72 -15.56 9.10
N GLU A 38 7.58 -16.25 8.36
CA GLU A 38 7.67 -16.08 6.90
C GLU A 38 6.34 -16.44 6.20
N THR A 39 5.66 -17.48 6.69
CA THR A 39 4.36 -17.90 6.15
C THR A 39 3.24 -16.91 6.50
N ALA A 40 3.18 -16.43 7.74
CA ALA A 40 2.24 -15.38 8.14
C ALA A 40 2.44 -14.11 7.30
N GLY A 41 3.70 -13.72 7.08
CA GLY A 41 4.06 -12.59 6.24
C GLY A 41 3.53 -12.72 4.81
N ARG A 42 3.76 -13.88 4.16
CA ARG A 42 3.25 -14.16 2.81
C ARG A 42 1.73 -14.07 2.71
N TYR A 43 1.01 -14.58 3.71
CA TYR A 43 -0.45 -14.48 3.73
C TYR A 43 -0.89 -13.03 3.84
N ASN A 44 -0.27 -12.25 4.71
CA ASN A 44 -0.56 -10.84 4.89
C ASN A 44 -0.27 -10.01 3.62
N VAL A 45 0.85 -10.25 2.94
CA VAL A 45 1.16 -9.57 1.67
C VAL A 45 0.11 -9.88 0.60
N ARG A 46 -0.23 -11.15 0.42
CA ARG A 46 -1.22 -11.58 -0.59
C ARG A 46 -2.60 -11.04 -0.30
N PHE A 47 -3.05 -11.15 0.96
CA PHE A 47 -4.37 -10.69 1.35
C PHE A 47 -4.45 -9.16 1.34
N GLY A 48 -3.42 -8.48 1.84
CA GLY A 48 -3.29 -7.03 1.78
C GLY A 48 -3.34 -6.51 0.35
N PHE A 49 -2.68 -7.18 -0.61
CA PHE A 49 -2.73 -6.83 -2.03
C PHE A 49 -4.16 -6.87 -2.57
N TRP A 50 -4.93 -7.91 -2.26
CA TRP A 50 -6.34 -7.98 -2.69
C TRP A 50 -7.22 -6.93 -2.00
N CYS A 51 -6.93 -6.61 -0.74
CA CYS A 51 -7.61 -5.53 -0.01
C CYS A 51 -7.27 -4.13 -0.53
N LEU A 52 -6.23 -3.95 -1.35
CA LEU A 52 -5.94 -2.66 -1.99
C LEU A 52 -7.04 -2.25 -2.99
N PHE A 53 -7.63 -3.20 -3.74
CA PHE A 53 -8.55 -2.86 -4.83
C PHE A 53 -9.81 -2.10 -4.36
N PRO A 54 -10.53 -2.54 -3.30
CA PRO A 54 -11.64 -1.76 -2.77
C PRO A 54 -11.22 -0.37 -2.30
N VAL A 55 -10.04 -0.24 -1.69
CA VAL A 55 -9.52 1.04 -1.17
C VAL A 55 -9.14 1.99 -2.30
N LEU A 56 -8.52 1.48 -3.37
CA LEU A 56 -8.21 2.24 -4.58
C LEU A 56 -9.49 2.75 -5.25
N LEU A 57 -10.52 1.89 -5.36
CA LEU A 57 -11.81 2.28 -5.92
C LEU A 57 -12.47 3.39 -5.09
N VAL A 58 -12.56 3.21 -3.78
CA VAL A 58 -13.16 4.20 -2.87
C VAL A 58 -12.35 5.50 -2.87
N GLY A 59 -11.02 5.42 -2.91
CA GLY A 59 -10.14 6.58 -2.99
C GLY A 59 -10.33 7.37 -4.29
N PHE A 60 -10.44 6.67 -5.42
CA PHE A 60 -10.71 7.27 -6.73
C PHE A 60 -12.08 7.97 -6.77
N LEU A 61 -13.13 7.32 -6.25
CA LEU A 61 -14.46 7.94 -6.14
C LEU A 61 -14.45 9.16 -5.21
N GLY A 62 -13.67 9.10 -4.12
CA GLY A 62 -13.45 10.24 -3.24
C GLY A 62 -12.78 11.40 -3.95
N MET A 63 -11.74 11.13 -4.74
CA MET A 63 -10.97 12.14 -5.47
C MET A 63 -11.83 12.97 -6.44
N ILE A 64 -12.72 12.32 -7.20
CA ILE A 64 -13.62 13.01 -8.16
C ILE A 64 -14.55 14.02 -7.46
N SER A 65 -14.77 13.86 -6.15
CA SER A 65 -15.62 14.75 -5.36
C SER A 65 -14.91 15.96 -4.75
N LEU A 66 -13.60 16.12 -4.95
CA LEU A 66 -12.79 17.16 -4.33
C LEU A 66 -12.51 18.30 -5.33
N GLU A 67 -12.84 19.53 -4.97
CA GLU A 67 -12.48 20.76 -5.69
C GLU A 67 -11.40 21.49 -4.89
N ASN A 68 -10.21 21.81 -5.43
CA ASN A 68 -9.18 22.48 -4.63
C ASN A 68 -7.98 23.12 -5.39
N THR A 69 -7.16 23.81 -4.59
CA THR A 69 -5.96 24.62 -4.90
C THR A 69 -4.79 23.84 -5.52
N GLU A 70 -3.80 24.55 -6.07
CA GLU A 70 -2.59 23.96 -6.66
C GLU A 70 -1.79 23.10 -5.66
N GLU A 71 -1.55 23.58 -4.43
CA GLU A 71 -0.80 22.83 -3.42
C GLU A 71 -1.49 21.50 -3.04
N PHE A 72 -2.82 21.50 -2.96
CA PHE A 72 -3.59 20.28 -2.73
C PHE A 72 -3.38 19.25 -3.85
N LYS A 73 -3.36 19.70 -5.11
CA LYS A 73 -3.16 18.83 -6.27
C LYS A 73 -1.77 18.18 -6.26
N ASP A 74 -0.73 18.89 -5.81
CA ASP A 74 0.62 18.34 -5.71
C ASP A 74 0.71 17.20 -4.69
N PHE A 75 0.10 17.36 -3.52
CA PHE A 75 0.02 16.33 -2.49
C PHE A 75 -0.85 15.14 -2.94
N LEU A 76 -1.98 15.42 -3.59
CA LEU A 76 -2.87 14.40 -4.13
C LEU A 76 -2.19 13.59 -5.25
N SER A 77 -1.46 14.26 -6.14
CA SER A 77 -0.68 13.63 -7.20
C SER A 77 0.43 12.74 -6.63
N SER A 78 1.14 13.23 -5.60
CA SER A 78 2.16 12.45 -4.89
C SER A 78 1.55 11.22 -4.22
N HIS A 79 0.44 11.38 -3.51
CA HIS A 79 -0.30 10.28 -2.90
C HIS A 79 -0.73 9.23 -3.94
N LEU A 80 -1.31 9.66 -5.06
CA LEU A 80 -1.74 8.76 -6.15
C LEU A 80 -0.55 8.03 -6.77
N THR A 81 0.56 8.74 -7.00
CA THR A 81 1.79 8.15 -7.56
C THR A 81 2.31 7.04 -6.67
N PHE A 82 2.45 7.29 -5.36
CA PHE A 82 2.91 6.27 -4.43
C PHE A 82 1.89 5.14 -4.22
N ALA A 83 0.58 5.41 -4.31
CA ALA A 83 -0.45 4.38 -4.28
C ALA A 83 -0.37 3.43 -5.48
N LEU A 84 -0.15 3.97 -6.69
CA LEU A 84 0.04 3.17 -7.90
C LEU A 84 1.38 2.42 -7.88
N CYS A 85 2.46 3.03 -7.41
CA CYS A 85 3.74 2.35 -7.19
C CYS A 85 3.60 1.20 -6.20
N THR A 86 2.87 1.40 -5.10
CA THR A 86 2.56 0.36 -4.11
C THR A 86 1.85 -0.82 -4.80
N ALA A 87 0.76 -0.57 -5.52
CA ALA A 87 0.03 -1.61 -6.22
C ALA A 87 0.90 -2.35 -7.26
N GLY A 88 1.69 -1.60 -8.03
CA GLY A 88 2.60 -2.16 -9.05
C GLY A 88 3.72 -3.01 -8.46
N LEU A 89 4.31 -2.59 -7.33
CA LEU A 89 5.37 -3.33 -6.64
C LEU A 89 4.82 -4.63 -6.06
N PHE A 90 3.69 -4.58 -5.33
CA PHE A 90 3.11 -5.82 -4.78
C PHE A 90 2.58 -6.75 -5.87
N PHE A 91 2.02 -6.23 -6.97
CA PHE A 91 1.69 -7.04 -8.14
C PHE A 91 2.93 -7.70 -8.74
N SER A 92 4.03 -6.95 -8.91
CA SER A 92 5.31 -7.46 -9.39
C SER A 92 5.87 -8.52 -8.46
N ALA A 93 5.76 -8.34 -7.13
CA ALA A 93 6.17 -9.35 -6.15
C ALA A 93 5.39 -10.67 -6.35
N MET A 94 4.08 -10.59 -6.63
CA MET A 94 3.27 -11.78 -6.93
C MET A 94 3.74 -12.48 -8.22
N LEU A 95 4.06 -11.72 -9.27
CA LEU A 95 4.61 -12.27 -10.51
C LEU A 95 5.97 -12.93 -10.29
N VAL A 96 6.89 -12.26 -9.59
CA VAL A 96 8.22 -12.79 -9.27
C VAL A 96 8.10 -14.07 -8.46
N SER A 97 7.28 -14.08 -7.41
CA SER A 97 7.00 -15.27 -6.60
C SER A 97 6.43 -16.43 -7.43
N ARG A 98 5.60 -16.13 -8.44
CA ARG A 98 4.95 -17.15 -9.29
C ARG A 98 5.87 -17.73 -10.35
N TYR A 99 6.69 -16.90 -11.00
CA TYR A 99 7.41 -17.23 -12.23
C TYR A 99 8.93 -17.36 -12.05
N LEU A 100 9.55 -16.69 -11.07
CA LEU A 100 10.99 -16.72 -10.83
C LEU A 100 11.31 -17.50 -9.54
N ARG A 101 11.25 -18.83 -9.61
CA ARG A 101 11.53 -19.72 -8.45
C ARG A 101 13.03 -19.96 -8.17
N GLN A 102 13.91 -19.33 -8.93
CA GLN A 102 15.36 -19.43 -8.78
C GLN A 102 15.84 -18.60 -7.57
N PRO A 103 17.03 -18.87 -7.00
CA PRO A 103 17.55 -18.12 -5.85
C PRO A 103 17.60 -16.60 -6.08
N PHE A 104 17.91 -16.18 -7.31
CA PHE A 104 17.83 -14.77 -7.72
C PHE A 104 16.41 -14.19 -7.59
N GLY A 105 15.38 -14.97 -7.93
CA GLY A 105 13.99 -14.55 -7.79
C GLY A 105 13.56 -14.34 -6.35
N LYS A 106 14.10 -15.11 -5.40
CA LYS A 106 13.88 -14.88 -3.96
C LYS A 106 14.46 -13.53 -3.53
N VAL A 107 15.70 -13.22 -3.93
CA VAL A 107 16.33 -11.91 -3.63
C VAL A 107 15.54 -10.76 -4.24
N LEU A 108 15.18 -10.87 -5.52
CA LEU A 108 14.38 -9.87 -6.23
C LEU A 108 13.02 -9.66 -5.55
N TYR A 109 12.35 -10.74 -5.14
CA TYR A 109 11.10 -10.67 -4.39
C TYR A 109 11.26 -9.82 -3.11
N PHE A 110 12.26 -10.10 -2.29
CA PHE A 110 12.51 -9.36 -1.04
C PHE A 110 12.81 -7.88 -1.28
N ILE A 111 13.57 -7.55 -2.34
CA ILE A 111 13.79 -6.16 -2.75
C ILE A 111 12.47 -5.49 -3.10
N ILE A 112 11.63 -6.13 -3.92
CA ILE A 112 10.35 -5.57 -4.36
C ILE A 112 9.40 -5.35 -3.18
N ILE A 113 9.25 -6.33 -2.27
CA ILE A 113 8.35 -6.16 -1.11
C ILE A 113 8.89 -5.12 -0.13
N GLY A 114 10.22 -4.98 0.01
CA GLY A 114 10.84 -3.93 0.81
C GLY A 114 10.58 -2.53 0.25
N LEU A 115 10.78 -2.34 -1.06
CA LEU A 115 10.41 -1.10 -1.77
C LEU A 115 8.91 -0.84 -1.69
N GLY A 116 8.09 -1.88 -1.78
CA GLY A 116 6.64 -1.82 -1.63
C GLY A 116 6.24 -1.31 -0.24
N GLY A 117 6.87 -1.82 0.82
CA GLY A 117 6.69 -1.35 2.19
C GLY A 117 7.03 0.12 2.36
N ILE A 118 8.15 0.58 1.78
CA ILE A 118 8.53 2.00 1.78
C ILE A 118 7.44 2.83 1.06
N CYS A 119 6.97 2.40 -0.11
CA CYS A 119 5.92 3.09 -0.85
C CYS A 119 4.60 3.17 -0.07
N VAL A 120 4.22 2.13 0.68
CA VAL A 120 3.03 2.14 1.54
C VAL A 120 3.15 3.23 2.61
N LEU A 121 4.31 3.32 3.29
CA LEU A 121 4.54 4.35 4.31
C LEU A 121 4.49 5.76 3.72
N THR A 122 5.11 5.96 2.55
CA THR A 122 5.09 7.25 1.86
C THR A 122 3.67 7.62 1.38
N THR A 123 2.91 6.65 0.88
CA THR A 123 1.49 6.83 0.52
C THR A 123 0.68 7.28 1.73
N GLY A 124 0.91 6.63 2.88
CA GLY A 124 0.29 6.96 4.16
C GLY A 124 0.63 8.36 4.64
N TYR A 125 1.88 8.81 4.49
CA TYR A 125 2.31 10.17 4.81
C TYR A 125 1.54 11.22 4.01
N PHE A 126 1.53 11.12 2.68
CA PHE A 126 0.79 12.07 1.83
C PHE A 126 -0.73 11.99 2.07
N GLY A 127 -1.27 10.79 2.32
CA GLY A 127 -2.69 10.62 2.67
C GLY A 127 -3.04 11.29 4.01
N GLY A 128 -2.14 11.21 5.00
CA GLY A 128 -2.26 11.90 6.27
C GLY A 128 -2.24 13.42 6.10
N GLU A 129 -1.34 13.96 5.28
CA GLU A 129 -1.31 15.39 4.96
C GLU A 129 -2.59 15.86 4.27
N LEU A 130 -3.16 15.08 3.35
CA LEU A 130 -4.45 15.38 2.73
C LEU A 130 -5.58 15.48 3.77
N VAL A 131 -5.57 14.62 4.79
CA VAL A 131 -6.56 14.65 5.87
C VAL A 131 -6.31 15.81 6.86
N HIS A 132 -5.08 15.96 7.35
CA HIS A 132 -4.76 16.87 8.44
C HIS A 132 -4.52 18.31 8.00
N ARG A 133 -3.86 18.53 6.86
CA ARG A 133 -3.57 19.88 6.34
C ARG A 133 -4.71 20.43 5.51
N PHE A 134 -5.35 19.59 4.69
CA PHE A 134 -6.36 20.02 3.72
C PHE A 134 -7.80 19.62 4.08
N GLY A 135 -8.02 18.89 5.18
CA GLY A 135 -9.36 18.63 5.71
C GLY A 135 -10.26 17.73 4.86
N VAL A 136 -9.69 16.88 4.01
CA VAL A 136 -10.42 16.04 3.02
C VAL A 136 -11.48 15.12 3.64
N SER A 137 -11.38 14.82 4.94
CA SER A 137 -12.34 13.97 5.66
C SER A 137 -13.12 14.69 6.75
N THR A 138 -12.84 15.97 7.03
CA THR A 138 -13.38 16.70 8.19
C THR A 138 -14.51 17.67 7.87
N HIS A 139 -14.67 18.08 6.61
CA HIS A 139 -15.74 18.97 6.17
C HIS A 139 -16.85 18.21 5.41
#